data_AF-A0A8E0RXW0-F1
#
_entry.id   AF-A0A8E0RXW0-F1
#
_cell.length_a   1.000
_cell.length_b   1.000
_cell.length_c   1.000
_cell.angle_alpha   90.00
_cell.angle_beta   90.00
_cell.angle_gamma   90.00
#
_symmetry.space_group_name_H-M   'P 1'
#
loop_
_entity.id
_entity.type
_entity.pdbx_description
1 polymer ?
#
loop_
_entity_poly.entity_id
_entity_poly.type
_entity_poly.pdbx_seq_one_letter_code
_entity_poly.pdbx_strand_id
1 'polypeptide(L)'
;MNVSVCSDRRRRPFTLTESAAIWNYITSKGLEDQVYHRSVWQNMEREHITTHSAESMRSHFRQVLCAKLKRKPSSQPVQRLFRRRRHEYTEGEDKAVLDYILNNKFH
;
A
#
# COMPACT_ATOMS: atom_id res chain seq x y z
N MET A 1 27.54 24.25 1.35
CA MET A 1 26.55 24.35 0.25
C MET A 1 25.52 23.26 0.49
N ASN A 2 24.36 23.60 1.05
CA ASN A 2 23.31 22.63 1.34
C ASN A 2 22.49 22.42 0.05
N VAL A 3 22.82 21.36 -0.68
CA VAL A 3 22.01 20.89 -1.81
C VAL A 3 20.71 20.32 -1.25
N SER A 4 19.69 21.18 -1.13
CA SER A 4 18.32 20.73 -0.97
C SER A 4 17.94 20.00 -2.25
N VAL A 5 18.19 18.69 -2.29
CA VAL A 5 17.65 17.80 -3.31
C VAL A 5 16.14 17.73 -3.06
N CYS A 6 15.42 18.74 -3.56
CA CYS A 6 13.99 18.65 -3.77
C CYS A 6 13.77 17.54 -4.80
N SER A 7 13.80 16.29 -4.34
CA SER A 7 13.51 15.12 -5.16
C SER A 7 12.18 15.39 -5.83
N ASP A 8 12.15 15.37 -7.15
CA ASP A 8 10.93 15.53 -7.95
C ASP A 8 9.87 14.55 -7.41
N ARG A 9 9.01 15.03 -6.51
CA ARG A 9 8.03 14.25 -5.76
C ARG A 9 6.82 13.90 -6.62
N ARG A 10 6.93 14.02 -7.95
CA ARG A 10 5.88 13.55 -8.84
C ARG A 10 5.91 12.04 -8.81
N ARG A 11 4.78 11.44 -8.45
CA ARG A 11 4.59 9.99 -8.50
C ARG A 11 4.84 9.55 -9.93
N ARG A 12 5.98 8.89 -10.17
CA ARG A 12 6.27 8.28 -11.47
C ARG A 12 5.33 7.09 -11.66
N PRO A 13 4.68 6.97 -12.82
CA PRO A 13 3.90 5.77 -13.12
C PRO A 13 4.84 4.59 -13.32
N PHE A 14 4.40 3.41 -12.89
CA PHE A 14 5.11 2.18 -13.20
C PHE A 14 5.05 1.91 -14.71
N THR A 15 6.20 1.67 -15.31
CA THR A 15 6.27 1.23 -16.70
C THR A 15 5.91 -0.26 -16.83
N LEU A 16 5.57 -0.69 -18.04
CA LEU A 16 5.27 -2.10 -18.33
C LEU A 16 6.50 -2.98 -18.11
N THR A 17 7.70 -2.48 -18.42
CA THR A 17 8.98 -3.18 -18.20
C THR A 17 9.26 -3.38 -16.72
N GLU A 18 9.09 -2.34 -15.89
CA GLU A 18 9.24 -2.45 -14.44
C GLU A 18 8.21 -3.40 -13.83
N SER A 19 6.97 -3.36 -14.32
CA SER A 19 5.90 -4.27 -13.87
C SER A 19 6.25 -5.74 -14.20
N ALA A 20 6.82 -5.99 -15.38
CA ALA A 20 7.29 -7.32 -15.78
C ALA A 20 8.52 -7.76 -14.97
N ALA A 21 9.46 -6.84 -14.69
CA ALA A 21 10.62 -7.12 -13.86
C ALA A 21 10.23 -7.55 -12.45
N ILE A 22 9.26 -6.87 -11.84
CA ILE A 22 8.70 -7.26 -10.53
C ILE A 22 8.15 -8.68 -10.59
N TRP A 23 7.41 -9.02 -11.64
CA TRP A 23 6.80 -10.33 -11.81
C TRP A 23 7.83 -11.45 -12.01
N ASN A 24 8.81 -11.20 -12.87
CA ASN A 24 9.89 -12.13 -13.16
C ASN A 24 10.74 -12.40 -11.92
N TYR A 25 11.01 -11.37 -11.11
CA TYR A 25 11.74 -11.53 -9.86
C TYR A 25 11.01 -12.48 -8.89
N ILE A 26 9.71 -12.25 -8.68
CA ILE A 26 8.89 -13.07 -7.78
C ILE A 26 8.82 -14.52 -8.27
N THR A 27 8.62 -14.72 -9.57
CA THR A 27 8.52 -16.05 -10.19
C THR A 27 9.85 -16.79 -10.13
N SER A 28 10.96 -16.14 -10.52
CA SER A 28 12.29 -16.76 -10.55
C SER A 28 12.81 -17.15 -9.18
N LYS A 29 12.44 -16.40 -8.13
CA LYS A 29 12.82 -16.67 -6.74
C LYS A 29 11.80 -17.53 -5.99
N GLY A 30 10.66 -17.88 -6.61
CA GLY A 30 9.58 -18.63 -5.96
C GLY A 30 8.97 -17.90 -4.75
N LEU A 31 8.92 -16.57 -4.78
CA LEU A 31 8.48 -15.74 -3.64
C LEU A 31 6.97 -15.50 -3.60
N GLU A 32 6.18 -16.29 -4.33
CA GLU A 32 4.72 -16.13 -4.46
C GLU A 32 4.01 -16.15 -3.10
N ASP A 33 4.43 -17.03 -2.20
CA ASP A 33 3.90 -17.12 -0.83
C ASP A 33 4.42 -15.99 0.07
N GLN A 34 5.61 -15.45 -0.25
CA GLN A 34 6.31 -14.46 0.57
C GLN A 34 6.04 -13.00 0.17
N VAL A 35 5.25 -12.76 -0.89
CA VAL A 35 4.90 -11.40 -1.36
C VAL A 35 4.23 -10.52 -0.29
N TYR A 36 3.70 -11.13 0.76
CA TYR A 36 3.11 -10.41 1.90
C TYR A 36 4.17 -9.77 2.81
N HIS A 37 5.38 -10.34 2.87
CA HIS A 37 6.47 -9.88 3.71
C HIS A 37 7.14 -8.62 3.15
N ARG A 38 7.47 -7.69 4.05
CA ARG A 38 8.14 -6.44 3.69
C ARG A 38 9.57 -6.65 3.18
N SER A 39 10.25 -7.67 3.68
CA SER A 39 11.63 -8.02 3.33
C SER A 39 11.80 -8.27 1.84
N VAL A 40 10.84 -8.94 1.18
CA VAL A 40 10.88 -9.19 -0.27
C VAL A 40 10.98 -7.87 -1.05
N TRP A 41 10.12 -6.90 -0.73
CA TRP A 41 10.11 -5.61 -1.41
C TRP A 41 11.36 -4.78 -1.13
N GLN A 42 11.90 -4.86 0.08
CA GLN A 42 13.17 -4.20 0.43
C GLN A 42 14.37 -4.84 -0.28
N ASN A 43 14.35 -6.16 -0.50
CA ASN A 43 15.38 -6.84 -1.28
C ASN A 43 15.33 -6.38 -2.74
N MET A 44 14.13 -6.29 -3.32
CA MET A 44 13.95 -5.79 -4.69
C MET A 44 14.41 -4.33 -4.85
N GLU A 45 14.20 -3.50 -3.84
CA GLU A 45 14.69 -2.11 -3.82
C GLU A 45 16.21 -2.06 -3.74
N ARG A 46 16.83 -2.89 -2.88
CA ARG A 46 18.30 -2.99 -2.77
C ARG A 46 18.95 -3.55 -4.03
N GLU A 47 18.30 -4.47 -4.70
CA GLU A 47 18.74 -5.04 -5.98
C GLU A 47 18.42 -4.13 -7.17
N HIS A 48 17.83 -2.95 -6.93
CA HIS A 48 17.49 -1.96 -7.95
C HIS A 48 16.69 -2.56 -9.13
N ILE A 49 15.79 -3.51 -8.85
CA ILE A 49 14.93 -4.14 -9.86
C ILE A 49 14.05 -3.10 -10.56
N THR A 50 13.66 -2.05 -9.85
CA THR A 50 12.96 -0.89 -10.42
C THR A 50 13.49 0.41 -9.82
N THR A 51 13.11 1.53 -10.43
CA THR A 51 13.40 2.88 -9.92
C THR A 51 12.53 3.25 -8.71
N HIS A 52 11.57 2.40 -8.36
CA HIS A 52 10.57 2.68 -7.33
C HIS A 52 10.95 2.11 -5.97
N SER A 53 10.44 2.74 -4.92
CA SER A 53 10.65 2.28 -3.57
C SER A 53 9.91 0.97 -3.27
N ALA A 54 10.37 0.24 -2.24
CA ALA A 54 9.76 -1.00 -1.80
C ALA A 54 8.24 -0.89 -1.56
N GLU A 55 7.82 0.16 -0.85
CA GLU A 55 6.39 0.39 -0.58
C GLU A 55 5.59 0.72 -1.85
N SER A 56 6.22 1.40 -2.82
CA SER A 56 5.58 1.70 -4.10
C SER A 56 5.38 0.44 -4.93
N MET A 57 6.41 -0.41 -5.00
CA MET A 57 6.34 -1.72 -5.67
C MET A 57 5.27 -2.61 -5.05
N ARG A 58 5.24 -2.71 -3.71
CA ARG A 58 4.25 -3.49 -2.97
C ARG A 58 2.83 -3.01 -3.25
N SER A 59 2.60 -1.69 -3.22
CA SER A 59 1.30 -1.11 -3.52
C SER A 59 0.88 -1.38 -4.96
N HIS A 60 1.79 -1.21 -5.92
CA HIS A 60 1.53 -1.47 -7.35
C HIS A 60 1.18 -2.94 -7.60
N PHE A 61 1.97 -3.85 -7.03
CA PHE A 61 1.70 -5.29 -7.10
C PHE A 61 0.31 -5.62 -6.56
N ARG A 62 -0.02 -5.14 -5.36
CA ARG A 62 -1.32 -5.43 -4.72
C ARG A 62 -2.51 -4.86 -5.49
N GLN A 63 -2.39 -3.64 -6.01
CA GLN A 63 -3.52 -2.93 -6.63
C GLN A 63 -3.70 -3.28 -8.10
N VAL A 64 -2.61 -3.46 -8.84
CA VAL A 64 -2.64 -3.63 -10.30
C VAL A 64 -2.44 -5.09 -10.66
N LEU A 65 -1.37 -5.71 -10.17
CA LEU A 65 -0.98 -7.05 -10.62
C LEU A 65 -1.84 -8.15 -9.98
N CYS A 66 -2.12 -8.08 -8.66
CA CYS A 66 -3.07 -9.01 -8.02
C CYS A 66 -4.50 -8.84 -8.57
N ALA A 67 -4.91 -7.62 -8.94
CA ALA A 67 -6.21 -7.40 -9.56
C ALA A 67 -6.30 -8.06 -10.95
N LYS A 68 -5.21 -8.08 -11.71
CA LYS A 68 -5.12 -8.83 -12.98
C LYS A 68 -5.23 -10.34 -12.76
N LEU A 69 -4.61 -10.89 -11.71
CA LEU A 69 -4.72 -12.32 -11.36
C LEU A 69 -6.13 -12.73 -10.93
N LYS A 70 -6.80 -11.91 -10.11
CA LYS A 70 -8.17 -12.18 -9.65
C LYS A 70 -9.21 -12.03 -10.76
N ARG A 71 -8.89 -11.31 -11.83
CA ARG A 71 -9.68 -11.22 -13.06
C ARG A 71 -9.49 -12.48 -13.93
N LYS A 72 -9.75 -13.66 -13.38
CA LYS A 72 -10.43 -14.69 -14.17
C LYS A 72 -11.80 -14.07 -14.53
N PRO A 73 -12.34 -14.24 -15.75
CA PRO A 73 -13.64 -13.65 -16.11
C PRO A 73 -14.76 -14.37 -15.34
N SER A 74 -14.90 -14.08 -14.05
CA SER A 74 -16.18 -14.25 -13.39
C SER A 74 -17.03 -13.08 -13.87
N SER A 75 -18.02 -13.38 -14.71
CA SER A 75 -19.00 -12.47 -15.30
C SER A 75 -19.87 -11.78 -14.25
N GLN A 76 -19.28 -11.05 -13.29
CA GLN A 76 -20.02 -10.26 -12.33
C GLN A 76 -19.40 -8.87 -12.17
N PRO A 77 -20.23 -7.80 -12.28
CA PRO A 77 -19.78 -6.45 -12.03
C PRO A 77 -19.36 -6.35 -10.56
N VAL A 78 -18.11 -5.94 -10.33
CA VAL A 78 -17.59 -5.65 -9.00
C VAL A 78 -18.31 -4.42 -8.47
N GLN A 79 -19.40 -4.65 -7.74
CA GLN A 79 -20.06 -3.61 -6.97
C GLN A 79 -19.04 -3.11 -5.95
N ARG A 80 -18.60 -1.85 -6.10
CA ARG A 80 -17.79 -1.18 -5.08
C ARG A 80 -18.63 -1.21 -3.80
N LEU A 81 -18.24 -2.07 -2.84
CA LEU A 81 -18.85 -2.10 -1.51
C LEU A 81 -18.91 -0.67 -1.00
N PHE A 82 -20.13 -0.22 -0.76
CA PHE A 82 -20.46 1.09 -0.21
C PHE A 82 -19.46 1.43 0.89
N ARG A 83 -18.81 2.61 0.78
CA ARG A 83 -18.03 3.16 1.90
C ARG A 83 -18.94 3.08 3.12
N ARG A 84 -18.54 2.30 4.14
CA ARG A 84 -19.27 2.22 5.41
C ARG A 84 -19.67 3.62 5.82
N ARG A 85 -20.95 3.83 6.15
CA ARG A 85 -21.43 5.11 6.66
C ARG A 85 -20.52 5.53 7.80
N ARG A 86 -20.17 6.82 7.83
CA ARG A 86 -19.37 7.39 8.92
C ARG A 86 -20.07 7.07 10.23
N HIS A 87 -19.31 6.61 11.22
CA HIS A 87 -19.83 6.45 12.58
C HIS A 87 -20.22 7.82 13.11
N GLU A 88 -21.43 7.92 13.65
CA GLU A 88 -21.96 9.13 14.24
C GLU A 88 -21.79 9.00 15.74
N TYR A 89 -21.05 9.94 16.33
CA TYR A 89 -20.76 9.91 17.77
C TYR A 89 -22.02 10.32 18.54
N THR A 90 -22.31 9.55 19.59
CA THR A 90 -23.38 9.84 20.53
C THR A 90 -22.87 10.72 21.67
N GLU A 91 -23.77 11.46 22.31
CA GLU A 91 -23.43 12.31 23.48
C GLU A 91 -22.75 11.52 24.60
N GLY A 92 -23.06 10.22 24.74
CA GLY A 92 -22.41 9.34 25.71
C GLY A 92 -20.95 9.02 25.36
N GLU A 93 -20.65 8.84 24.08
CA GLU A 93 -19.27 8.64 23.60
C GLU A 93 -18.45 9.91 23.76
N ASP A 94 -19.03 11.07 23.42
CA ASP A 94 -18.38 12.37 23.61
C ASP A 94 -18.07 12.62 25.09
N LYS A 95 -19.01 12.32 25.99
CA LYS A 95 -18.79 12.43 27.44
C LYS A 95 -17.67 11.52 27.93
N ALA A 96 -17.61 10.28 27.43
CA ALA A 96 -16.55 9.33 27.80
C ALA A 96 -15.16 9.81 27.34
N VAL A 97 -15.06 10.42 26.16
CA VAL A 97 -13.82 11.01 25.66
C VAL A 97 -13.40 12.22 26.52
N LEU A 98 -14.34 13.10 26.87
CA LEU A 98 -14.05 14.26 27.72
C LEU A 98 -13.59 13.83 29.12
N ASP A 99 -14.25 12.84 29.71
CA ASP A 99 -13.86 12.28 31.01
C ASP A 99 -12.46 11.65 30.95
N TYR A 100 -12.15 10.89 29.90
CA TYR A 100 -10.83 10.31 29.69
C TYR A 100 -9.73 11.38 29.58
N ILE A 101 -10.00 12.49 28.87
CA ILE A 101 -9.04 13.60 28.73
C ILE A 101 -8.83 14.30 30.07
N LEU A 102 -9.89 14.52 30.86
CA LEU A 102 -9.78 15.14 32.18
C LEU A 102 -9.01 14.24 33.15
N ASN A 103 -9.25 12.93 33.11
CA ASN A 103 -8.60 11.96 33.99
C ASN A 103 -7.14 11.67 33.61
N ASN A 104 -6.72 11.93 32.37
CA ASN A 104 -5.34 11.73 31.90
C ASN A 104 -4.56 13.02 31.64
N LYS A 105 -5.17 14.20 31.80
CA LYS A 105 -4.43 15.45 31.85
C LYS A 105 -4.15 15.79 33.29
N PHE A 106 -3.03 15.28 33.81
CA PHE A 106 -2.05 15.95 34.69
C PHE A 106 -1.07 14.87 35.20
N HIS A 107 0.02 14.71 34.44
CA HIS A 107 1.34 14.33 34.94
C HIS A 107 2.38 15.18 34.23
#